data_AF-A0A7Y5WIM9-F1
#
_entry.id   AF-A0A7Y5WIM9-F1
#
_cell.length_a   1.000
_cell.length_b   1.000
_cell.length_c   1.000
_cell.angle_alpha   90.00
_cell.angle_beta   90.00
_cell.angle_gamma   90.00
#
_symmetry.space_group_name_H-M   'P 1'
#
loop_
_entity.id
_entity.type
_entity.pdbx_description
1 polymer ?
#
loop_
_entity_poly.entity_id
_entity_poly.type
_entity_poly.pdbx_seq_one_letter_code
_entity_poly.pdbx_strand_id
1 'polypeptide(L)'
;LGRRYPVVAGAFAFLMLAFAGIPLTSGFVSKFAVFSAAVGTGGATGTVLAVVGVVCSAITVFVYARVIVLMFFSDAPDDAVEVVTPSVSTTFSIAIGTLVTLALGVLPSALLDLADRASQFVR
;
A
#
# COMPACT_ATOMS: atom_id res chain seq x y z
N LEU A 1 -19.72 -3.40 1.82
CA LEU A 1 -18.85 -4.26 2.67
C LEU A 1 -18.69 -3.70 4.08
N GLY A 2 -18.45 -2.38 4.22
CA GLY A 2 -18.19 -1.73 5.51
C GLY A 2 -19.27 -1.89 6.58
N ARG A 3 -20.56 -1.94 6.21
CA ARG A 3 -21.67 -2.15 7.16
C ARG A 3 -21.77 -3.59 7.70
N ARG A 4 -21.44 -4.60 6.88
CA ARG A 4 -21.59 -6.03 7.25
C ARG A 4 -20.32 -6.60 7.90
N TYR A 5 -19.13 -6.19 7.43
CA TYR A 5 -17.83 -6.70 7.91
C TYR A 5 -16.83 -5.54 8.10
N PRO A 6 -17.03 -4.70 9.13
CA PRO A 6 -16.26 -3.46 9.30
C PRO A 6 -14.76 -3.71 9.52
N VAL A 7 -14.38 -4.79 10.21
CA VAL A 7 -12.97 -5.12 10.47
C VAL A 7 -12.23 -5.49 9.19
N VAL A 8 -12.82 -6.36 8.37
CA VAL A 8 -12.23 -6.78 7.09
C VAL A 8 -12.16 -5.59 6.12
N ALA A 9 -13.22 -4.79 6.06
CA ALA A 9 -13.25 -3.57 5.27
C ALA A 9 -12.16 -2.58 5.73
N GLY A 10 -11.96 -2.41 7.04
CA GLY A 10 -10.90 -1.57 7.59
C GLY A 10 -9.50 -2.04 7.22
N ALA A 11 -9.22 -3.34 7.38
CA ALA A 11 -7.93 -3.93 7.00
C ALA A 11 -7.66 -3.80 5.50
N PHE A 12 -8.67 -4.04 4.66
CA PHE A 12 -8.55 -3.87 3.21
C PHE A 12 -8.34 -2.39 2.82
N ALA A 13 -9.06 -1.46 3.45
CA ALA A 13 -8.84 -0.03 3.25
C ALA A 13 -7.43 0.39 3.63
N PHE A 14 -6.91 -0.09 4.77
CA PHE A 14 -5.53 0.16 5.17
C PHE A 14 -4.51 -0.35 4.13
N LEU A 15 -4.70 -1.57 3.63
CA LEU A 15 -3.82 -2.13 2.59
C LEU A 15 -3.92 -1.35 1.27
N MET A 16 -5.12 -0.88 0.89
CA MET A 16 -5.30 0.02 -0.26
C MET A 16 -4.58 1.37 -0.06
N LEU A 17 -4.64 1.95 1.13
CA LEU A 17 -3.90 3.16 1.47
C LEU A 17 -2.38 2.92 1.46
N ALA A 18 -1.94 1.73 1.87
CA ALA A 18 -0.54 1.33 1.77
C ALA A 18 -0.09 1.26 0.30
N PHE A 19 -0.88 0.66 -0.59
CA PHE A 19 -0.59 0.70 -2.04
C PHE A 19 -0.63 2.10 -2.63
N ALA A 20 -1.53 2.95 -2.14
CA ALA A 20 -1.56 4.37 -2.50
C ALA A 20 -0.27 5.10 -2.11
N GLY A 21 0.45 4.59 -1.11
CA GLY A 21 1.67 5.20 -0.57
C GLY A 21 1.36 6.29 0.44
N ILE A 22 0.37 6.09 1.31
CA ILE A 22 0.12 6.99 2.44
C ILE A 22 1.26 6.87 3.47
N PRO A 23 1.73 7.98 4.08
CA PRO A 23 2.76 7.94 5.11
C PRO A 23 2.49 6.92 6.21
N LEU A 24 3.56 6.40 6.83
CA LEU A 24 3.54 5.31 7.84
C LEU A 24 3.17 3.92 7.30
N THR A 25 3.06 3.75 5.98
CA THR A 25 2.87 2.45 5.34
C THR A 25 4.14 2.01 4.60
N SER A 26 4.34 0.69 4.48
CA SER A 26 5.47 0.15 3.72
C SER A 26 5.52 0.61 2.26
N GLY A 27 4.36 0.85 1.64
CA GLY A 27 4.27 1.34 0.26
C GLY A 27 4.68 2.80 0.08
N PHE A 28 4.63 3.63 1.13
CA PHE A 28 5.22 4.97 1.09
C PHE A 28 6.75 4.89 1.18
N VAL A 29 7.27 4.12 2.14
CA VAL A 29 8.71 3.95 2.36
C VAL A 29 9.40 3.47 1.08
N SER A 30 8.83 2.46 0.40
CA SER A 30 9.41 1.90 -0.82
C SER A 30 9.47 2.93 -1.95
N LYS A 31 8.37 3.66 -2.19
CA LYS A 31 8.33 4.73 -3.20
C LYS A 31 9.32 5.85 -2.86
N PHE A 32 9.36 6.28 -1.60
CA PHE A 32 10.27 7.32 -1.14
C PHE A 32 11.73 6.91 -1.37
N ALA A 33 12.12 5.69 -0.97
CA ALA A 33 13.47 5.18 -1.17
C ALA A 33 13.88 5.19 -2.66
N VAL A 34 12.98 4.74 -3.55
CA VAL A 34 13.23 4.73 -5.01
C VAL A 34 13.35 6.15 -5.56
N PHE A 35 12.49 7.08 -5.15
CA PHE A 35 12.54 8.47 -5.61
C PHE A 35 13.77 9.21 -5.07
N SER A 36 14.13 9.01 -3.81
CA SER A 36 15.36 9.56 -3.21
C SER A 36 16.60 9.06 -3.93
N ALA A 37 16.67 7.78 -4.29
CA ALA A 37 17.76 7.23 -5.09
C ALA A 37 17.80 7.86 -6.49
N ALA A 38 16.65 8.02 -7.16
CA ALA A 38 16.56 8.63 -8.48
C ALA A 38 17.00 10.10 -8.51
N VAL A 39 16.69 10.88 -7.47
CA VAL A 39 17.14 12.28 -7.35
C VAL A 39 18.61 12.35 -6.93
N GLY A 40 19.06 11.45 -6.05
CA GLY A 40 20.41 11.44 -5.48
C GLY A 40 21.52 11.09 -6.48
N THR A 41 21.22 10.40 -7.59
CA THR A 41 22.20 10.12 -8.66
C THR A 41 22.68 11.37 -9.40
N GLY A 42 21.99 12.51 -9.25
CA GLY A 42 22.34 13.78 -9.86
C GLY A 42 22.05 13.80 -11.36
N GLY A 43 21.14 14.68 -11.79
CA GLY A 43 20.85 14.90 -13.20
C GLY A 43 19.38 15.13 -13.49
N ALA A 44 19.10 15.87 -14.57
CA ALA A 44 17.72 16.21 -14.97
C ALA A 44 16.85 14.97 -15.19
N THR A 45 17.41 13.89 -15.75
CA THR A 45 16.68 12.64 -16.02
C THR A 45 16.17 11.97 -14.75
N GLY A 46 16.99 11.90 -13.70
CA GLY A 46 16.61 11.30 -12.41
C GLY A 46 15.47 12.07 -11.72
N THR A 47 15.58 13.40 -11.71
CA THR A 47 14.53 14.29 -11.19
C THR A 47 13.23 14.16 -11.97
N VAL A 48 13.28 14.11 -13.30
CA VAL A 48 12.08 13.93 -14.14
C VAL A 48 11.40 12.60 -13.85
N LEU A 49 12.16 11.50 -13.72
CA LEU A 49 11.60 10.19 -13.36
C LEU A 49 10.96 10.20 -11.98
N ALA A 50 11.58 10.85 -10.99
CA ALA A 50 11.00 10.99 -9.66
C ALA A 50 9.68 11.79 -9.70
N VAL A 51 9.62 12.89 -10.44
CA VAL A 51 8.39 13.69 -10.60
C VAL A 51 7.29 12.88 -11.25
N VAL A 52 7.59 12.17 -12.34
CA VAL A 52 6.61 11.29 -13.02
C VAL A 52 6.12 10.21 -12.05
N GLY A 53 7.01 9.58 -11.29
CA GLY A 53 6.66 8.58 -10.28
C GLY A 53 5.74 9.13 -9.19
N VAL A 54 6.00 10.34 -8.70
CA VAL A 54 5.15 11.02 -7.71
C VAL A 54 3.77 11.31 -8.28
N VAL A 55 3.68 11.80 -9.53
CA VAL A 55 2.40 12.03 -10.22
C VAL A 55 1.61 10.72 -10.38
N CYS A 56 2.26 9.65 -10.83
CA CYS A 56 1.65 8.33 -10.90
C CYS A 56 1.13 7.87 -9.52
N SER A 57 1.88 8.10 -8.45
CA SER A 57 1.43 7.78 -7.10
C SER A 57 0.21 8.61 -6.69
N ALA A 58 0.17 9.90 -7.01
CA ALA A 58 -0.99 10.76 -6.75
C ALA A 58 -2.25 10.27 -7.48
N ILE A 59 -2.11 9.80 -8.73
CA ILE A 59 -3.21 9.18 -9.49
C ILE A 59 -3.74 7.94 -8.76
N THR A 60 -2.84 7.08 -8.25
CA THR A 60 -3.27 5.87 -7.53
C THR A 60 -4.04 6.19 -6.24
N VAL A 61 -3.71 7.28 -5.55
CA VAL A 61 -4.47 7.72 -4.37
C VAL A 61 -5.93 7.97 -4.72
N PHE A 62 -6.22 8.64 -5.84
CA PHE A 62 -7.59 8.88 -6.28
C PHE A 62 -8.34 7.56 -6.58
N VAL A 63 -7.69 6.65 -7.31
CA VAL A 63 -8.29 5.35 -7.67
C VAL A 63 -8.61 4.54 -6.41
N TYR A 64 -7.67 4.43 -5.46
CA TYR A 64 -7.86 3.64 -4.26
C TYR A 64 -8.82 4.30 -3.26
N ALA A 65 -8.77 5.63 -3.10
CA ALA A 65 -9.73 6.35 -2.26
C ALA A 65 -11.16 6.16 -2.76
N ARG A 66 -11.39 6.19 -4.09
CA ARG A 66 -12.70 5.91 -4.68
C ARG A 66 -13.20 4.51 -4.33
N VAL A 67 -12.33 3.50 -4.40
CA VAL A 67 -12.69 2.13 -4.01
C VAL A 67 -13.06 2.04 -2.53
N ILE A 68 -12.30 2.71 -1.64
CA ILE A 68 -12.61 2.76 -0.22
C ILE A 68 -13.98 3.41 0.03
N VAL A 69 -14.26 4.54 -0.61
CA VAL A 69 -15.56 5.23 -0.48
C VAL A 69 -16.69 4.30 -0.90
N LEU A 70 -16.59 3.64 -2.06
CA LEU A 70 -17.61 2.70 -2.52
C LEU A 70 -17.79 1.52 -1.54
N MET A 71 -16.70 1.02 -0.96
CA MET A 71 -16.73 -0.11 -0.03
C MET A 71 -17.53 0.15 1.25
N PHE A 72 -17.50 1.38 1.76
CA PHE A 72 -18.18 1.81 3.00
C PHE A 72 -19.53 2.49 2.77
N PHE A 73 -19.68 3.24 1.68
CA PHE A 73 -20.83 4.13 1.47
C PHE A 73 -21.77 3.69 0.35
N SER A 74 -21.41 2.71 -0.49
CA SER A 74 -22.37 2.14 -1.44
C SER A 74 -23.30 1.16 -0.75
N ASP A 75 -24.60 1.28 -1.05
CA ASP A 75 -25.60 0.32 -0.60
C ASP A 75 -25.34 -1.06 -1.23
N ALA A 76 -25.63 -2.11 -0.47
CA ALA A 76 -25.51 -3.47 -0.98
C ALA A 76 -26.63 -3.69 -2.01
N PRO A 77 -26.33 -4.22 -3.21
CA PRO A 77 -27.37 -4.66 -4.13
C PRO A 77 -28.34 -5.63 -3.43
N ASP A 78 -29.62 -5.60 -3.79
CA ASP A 78 -30.63 -6.49 -3.21
C ASP A 78 -30.29 -7.99 -3.43
N ASP A 79 -29.49 -8.28 -4.46
CA ASP A 79 -28.99 -9.62 -4.80
C ASP A 79 -27.51 -9.84 -4.39
N ALA A 80 -27.06 -9.11 -3.36
CA ALA A 80 -25.69 -9.22 -2.88
C ALA A 80 -25.44 -10.60 -2.28
N VAL A 81 -24.73 -11.44 -3.05
CA VAL A 81 -24.15 -12.73 -2.63
C VAL A 81 -23.65 -12.63 -1.20
N GLU A 82 -24.15 -13.51 -0.33
CA GLU A 82 -23.67 -13.63 1.05
C GLU A 82 -22.15 -13.81 1.02
N VAL A 83 -21.44 -12.84 1.60
CA VAL A 83 -20.01 -13.00 1.85
C VAL A 83 -19.92 -14.08 2.91
N VAL A 84 -19.57 -15.28 2.46
CA VAL A 84 -19.19 -16.43 3.28
C VAL A 84 -18.27 -15.92 4.38
N THR A 85 -18.59 -16.27 5.62
CA THR A 85 -17.76 -15.94 6.78
C THR A 85 -16.30 -16.28 6.45
N PRO A 86 -15.38 -15.29 6.52
CA PRO A 86 -14.02 -15.51 6.05
C PRO A 86 -13.39 -16.67 6.82
N SER A 87 -12.83 -17.63 6.09
CA SER A 87 -12.13 -18.76 6.69
C SER A 87 -11.02 -18.27 7.61
N VAL A 88 -10.67 -19.07 8.63
CA VAL A 88 -9.60 -18.75 9.57
C VAL A 88 -8.28 -18.43 8.83
N SER A 89 -7.99 -19.15 7.74
CA SER A 89 -6.84 -18.91 6.87
C SER A 89 -6.85 -17.56 6.16
N THR A 90 -8.03 -17.09 5.72
CA THR A 90 -8.19 -15.79 5.06
C THR A 90 -7.96 -14.66 6.06
N THR A 91 -8.59 -14.76 7.23
CA THR A 91 -8.43 -13.78 8.31
C THR A 91 -6.98 -13.69 8.77
N PHE A 92 -6.31 -14.82 8.94
CA PHE A 92 -4.90 -14.87 9.32
C PHE A 92 -3.98 -14.23 8.28
N SER A 93 -4.20 -14.52 7.00
CA SER A 93 -3.43 -13.92 5.90
C SER A 93 -3.59 -12.40 5.86
N ILE A 94 -4.82 -11.90 6.02
CA ILE A 94 -5.08 -10.45 6.08
C ILE A 94 -4.40 -9.83 7.29
N ALA A 95 -4.54 -10.44 8.48
CA ALA A 95 -3.96 -9.92 9.71
C ALA A 95 -2.43 -9.81 9.62
N ILE A 96 -1.76 -10.86 9.12
CA ILE A 96 -0.31 -10.84 8.90
C ILE A 96 0.06 -9.77 7.89
N GLY A 97 -0.62 -9.73 6.73
CA GLY A 97 -0.33 -8.74 5.69
C GLY A 97 -0.43 -7.31 6.21
N THR A 98 -1.52 -6.98 6.90
CA THR A 98 -1.73 -5.68 7.53
C THR A 98 -0.65 -5.35 8.57
N LEU A 99 -0.31 -6.30 9.45
CA LEU A 99 0.68 -6.11 10.49
C LEU A 99 2.08 -5.88 9.89
N VAL A 100 2.48 -6.70 8.92
CA VAL A 100 3.76 -6.56 8.22
C VAL A 100 3.82 -5.23 7.46
N THR A 101 2.77 -4.84 6.75
CA THR A 101 2.70 -3.54 6.06
C THR A 101 2.85 -2.35 7.02
N LEU A 102 2.25 -2.42 8.21
CA LEU A 102 2.39 -1.39 9.24
C LEU A 102 3.80 -1.40 9.84
N ALA A 103 4.30 -2.57 10.24
CA ALA A 103 5.62 -2.73 10.84
C ALA A 103 6.73 -2.22 9.92
N LEU A 104 6.68 -2.58 8.63
CA LEU A 104 7.65 -2.13 7.63
C LEU A 104 7.47 -0.65 7.26
N GLY A 105 6.30 -0.05 7.50
CA GLY A 105 6.08 1.38 7.35
C GLY A 105 6.69 2.21 8.47
N VAL A 106 6.62 1.71 9.72
CA VAL A 106 7.13 2.39 10.92
C VAL A 106 8.61 2.10 11.16
N LEU A 107 9.04 0.86 10.92
CA LEU A 107 10.41 0.37 11.12
C LEU A 107 10.97 -0.16 9.78
N PRO A 108 11.26 0.71 8.82
CA PRO A 108 11.69 0.30 7.48
C PRO A 108 13.13 -0.20 7.42
N SER A 109 13.96 0.10 8.43
CA SER A 109 15.41 -0.15 8.43
C SER A 109 15.77 -1.58 8.09
N ALA A 110 15.10 -2.56 8.68
CA ALA A 110 15.38 -3.99 8.43
C ALA A 110 15.24 -4.37 6.95
N LEU A 111 14.26 -3.80 6.24
CA LEU A 111 14.03 -4.08 4.82
C LEU A 111 14.98 -3.28 3.92
N LEU A 112 15.23 -2.01 4.27
CA LEU A 112 16.14 -1.15 3.52
C LEU A 112 17.59 -1.66 3.59
N ASP A 113 18.05 -2.06 4.78
CA ASP A 113 19.39 -2.63 4.98
C ASP A 113 19.57 -3.93 4.19
N LEU A 114 18.52 -4.76 4.12
CA LEU A 114 18.52 -5.99 3.34
C LEU A 114 18.61 -5.69 1.84
N ALA A 115 17.82 -4.71 1.36
CA ALA A 115 17.85 -4.27 -0.03
C ALA A 115 19.21 -3.69 -0.43
N ASP A 116 19.82 -2.89 0.45
CA ASP A 116 21.15 -2.32 0.23
C ASP A 116 22.22 -3.40 0.11
N ARG A 117 22.22 -4.39 1.02
CA ARG A 117 23.14 -5.55 0.94
C ARG A 117 22.92 -6.35 -0.35
N ALA A 118 21.68 -6.56 -0.76
CA ALA A 118 21.37 -7.25 -2.00
C ALA A 118 21.86 -6.47 -3.24
N SER A 119 21.75 -5.13 -3.22
CA SER A 119 22.16 -4.28 -4.34
C SER A 119 23.67 -4.33 -4.64
N GLN A 120 24.50 -4.62 -3.63
CA GLN A 120 25.95 -4.75 -3.78
C GLN A 120 26.36 -5.94 -4.65
N PHE A 121 25.53 -6.98 -4.76
CA PHE A 121 25.80 -8.14 -5.62
C PHE A 121 25.46 -7.91 -7.09
N VAL A 122 24.66 -6.87 -7.40
CA VAL A 122 24.19 -6.55 -8.75
C VAL A 122 25.03 -5.44 -9.40
N ARG A 123 25.87 -4.76 -8.61
CA ARG A 123 26.86 -3.79 -9.06
C ARG A 123 28.17 -4.46 -9.44
#